data_AF-A0A511KM16-F1
#
_entry.id   AF-A0A511KM16-F1
#
_cell.length_a   1.000
_cell.length_b   1.000
_cell.length_c   1.000
_cell.angle_alpha   90.00
_cell.angle_beta   90.00
_cell.angle_gamma   90.00
#
_symmetry.space_group_name_H-M   'P 1'
#
loop_
_entity.id
_entity.type
_entity.pdbx_description
1 polymer ?
#
loop_
_entity_poly.entity_id
_entity_poly.type
_entity_poly.pdbx_seq_one_letter_code
_entity_poly.pdbx_strand_id
1 'polypeptide(L)'
;MLPRLANPYSSRTDFAQLARDVPAFAAFLQDGHAGWSTIDFQDDAAIRALTAALLERDFHLRIELPSDRLCPTIPSRLEYVLFVLRLALITSDRSSPASFVGLDMRVLSRHIPSGPTH
;
A
#
# COMPACT_ATOMS: atom_id res chain seq x y z
N MET A 1 15.91 10.46 12.28
CA MET A 1 15.99 10.20 10.83
C MET A 1 15.03 9.06 10.51
N LEU A 2 13.99 9.30 9.72
CA LEU A 2 13.01 8.25 9.37
C LEU A 2 13.68 7.17 8.49
N PRO A 3 13.40 5.87 8.69
CA PRO A 3 13.90 4.84 7.80
C PRO A 3 13.43 5.09 6.37
N ARG A 4 14.31 4.89 5.37
CA ARG A 4 13.92 4.94 3.95
C ARG A 4 13.05 3.74 3.63
N LEU A 5 11.75 3.90 3.83
CA LEU A 5 10.70 3.01 3.34
C LEU A 5 10.50 3.29 1.86
N ALA A 6 11.07 2.45 0.99
CA ALA A 6 10.94 2.55 -0.46
C ALA A 6 10.23 1.32 -1.03
N ASN A 7 9.47 1.52 -2.11
CA ASN A 7 8.77 0.45 -2.79
C ASN A 7 9.76 -0.33 -3.69
N PRO A 8 10.00 -1.63 -3.45
CA PRO A 8 10.91 -2.43 -4.26
C PRO A 8 10.42 -2.62 -5.71
N TYR A 9 9.13 -2.41 -5.97
CA TYR A 9 8.54 -2.47 -7.31
C TYR A 9 8.53 -1.14 -8.04
N SER A 10 9.25 -0.13 -7.54
CA SER A 10 9.42 1.15 -8.25
C SER A 10 10.27 1.01 -9.52
N SER A 11 11.10 -0.04 -9.59
CA SER A 11 11.79 -0.45 -10.82
C SER A 11 11.01 -1.53 -11.55
N ARG A 12 11.28 -1.66 -12.86
CA ARG A 12 10.67 -2.70 -13.69
C ARG A 12 11.05 -4.08 -13.13
N THR A 13 10.04 -4.93 -12.95
CA THR A 13 10.25 -6.32 -12.51
C THR A 13 10.73 -7.17 -13.68
N ASP A 14 11.77 -7.97 -13.47
CA ASP A 14 12.22 -8.97 -14.44
C ASP A 14 11.32 -10.22 -14.35
N PHE A 15 10.39 -10.35 -15.29
CA PHE A 15 9.46 -11.48 -15.35
C PHE A 15 10.13 -12.78 -15.78
N ALA A 16 11.24 -12.73 -16.53
CA ALA A 16 11.98 -13.92 -16.90
C ALA A 16 12.72 -14.51 -15.69
N GLN A 17 13.23 -13.66 -14.79
CA GLN A 17 13.74 -14.12 -13.50
C GLN A 17 12.59 -14.65 -12.61
N LEU A 18 11.46 -13.94 -12.53
CA LEU A 18 10.32 -14.39 -11.73
C LEU A 18 9.79 -15.76 -12.16
N ALA A 19 9.74 -16.04 -13.46
CA ALA A 19 9.33 -17.34 -13.99
C ALA A 19 10.31 -18.47 -13.67
N ARG A 20 11.60 -18.16 -13.49
CA ARG A 20 12.62 -19.13 -13.03
C ARG A 20 12.46 -19.44 -11.54
N ASP A 21 12.15 -18.44 -10.73
CA ASP A 21 11.97 -18.60 -9.28
C ASP A 21 10.63 -19.28 -8.97
N VAL A 22 9.57 -18.98 -9.74
CA VAL A 22 8.22 -19.53 -9.58
C VAL A 22 7.77 -20.15 -10.91
N PRO A 23 8.05 -21.45 -11.16
CA PRO A 23 7.74 -22.11 -12.42
C PRO A 23 6.26 -22.07 -12.83
N ALA A 24 5.35 -21.99 -11.85
CA ALA A 24 3.91 -21.85 -12.11
C ALA A 24 3.55 -20.58 -12.88
N PHE A 25 4.37 -19.53 -12.79
CA PHE A 25 4.18 -18.28 -13.52
C PHE A 25 4.66 -18.36 -14.97
N ALA A 26 5.58 -19.28 -15.30
CA ALA A 26 6.18 -19.38 -16.63
C ALA A 26 5.17 -19.62 -17.76
N ALA A 27 4.03 -20.26 -17.45
CA ALA A 27 2.97 -20.52 -18.42
C ALA A 27 2.26 -19.26 -18.95
N PHE A 28 2.35 -18.14 -18.22
CA PHE A 28 1.73 -16.86 -18.57
C PHE A 28 2.72 -15.88 -19.21
N LEU A 29 3.99 -16.29 -19.34
CA LEU A 29 5.05 -15.45 -19.87
C LEU A 29 4.92 -15.36 -21.40
N GLN A 30 5.04 -14.14 -21.91
CA GLN A 30 5.00 -13.83 -23.34
C GLN A 30 6.25 -13.08 -23.76
N ASP A 31 6.63 -13.21 -25.02
CA ASP A 31 7.70 -12.40 -25.60
C ASP A 31 7.19 -10.97 -25.79
N GLY A 32 7.80 -10.04 -25.06
CA GLY A 32 7.57 -8.62 -25.22
C GLY A 32 8.50 -8.01 -26.27
N HIS A 33 8.41 -6.69 -26.41
CA HIS A 33 9.22 -5.96 -27.38
C HIS A 33 10.65 -5.74 -26.85
N ALA A 34 11.61 -5.68 -27.78
CA ALA A 34 13.03 -5.42 -27.49
C ALA A 34 13.71 -6.47 -26.59
N GLY A 35 13.30 -7.73 -26.67
CA GLY A 35 13.97 -8.85 -25.98
C GLY A 35 13.58 -9.01 -24.50
N TRP A 36 12.51 -8.36 -24.06
CA TRP A 36 12.00 -8.46 -22.70
C TRP A 36 10.77 -9.33 -22.63
N SER A 37 10.64 -10.16 -21.60
CA SER A 37 9.40 -10.89 -21.34
C SER A 37 8.32 -9.99 -20.73
N THR A 38 7.07 -10.24 -21.12
CA THR A 38 5.87 -9.57 -20.62
C THR A 38 4.80 -10.60 -20.26
N ILE A 39 3.64 -10.14 -19.79
CA ILE A 39 2.42 -10.94 -19.68
C ILE A 39 1.27 -10.19 -20.37
N ASP A 40 0.16 -10.89 -20.59
CA ASP A 40 -1.09 -10.24 -20.96
C ASP A 40 -1.75 -9.61 -19.72
N PHE A 41 -1.80 -8.28 -19.67
CA PHE A 41 -2.44 -7.52 -18.60
C PHE A 41 -3.96 -7.39 -18.76
N GLN A 42 -4.55 -8.01 -19.79
CA GLN A 42 -6.00 -8.15 -19.94
C GLN A 42 -6.50 -9.52 -19.48
N ASP A 43 -5.59 -10.48 -19.30
CA ASP A 43 -5.91 -11.80 -18.76
C ASP A 43 -5.86 -11.80 -17.22
N ASP A 44 -7.03 -11.92 -16.60
CA ASP A 44 -7.18 -12.03 -15.15
C ASP A 44 -6.39 -13.21 -14.56
N ALA A 45 -6.24 -14.32 -15.30
CA ALA A 45 -5.45 -15.47 -14.86
C ALA A 45 -3.95 -15.13 -14.82
N ALA A 46 -3.44 -14.42 -15.83
CA ALA A 46 -2.05 -13.95 -15.86
C ALA A 46 -1.77 -12.93 -14.74
N ILE A 47 -2.68 -12.00 -14.47
CA ILE A 47 -2.55 -11.04 -13.36
C ILE A 47 -2.55 -11.76 -12.01
N ARG A 48 -3.43 -12.76 -11.83
CA ARG A 48 -3.48 -13.59 -10.62
C ARG A 48 -2.18 -14.35 -10.42
N ALA A 49 -1.67 -14.98 -11.47
CA ALA A 49 -0.42 -15.72 -11.44
C ALA A 49 0.77 -14.80 -11.11
N LEU A 50 0.83 -13.60 -11.71
CA LEU A 50 1.84 -12.58 -11.38
C LEU A 50 1.76 -12.19 -9.91
N THR A 51 0.57 -11.89 -9.42
CA THR A 51 0.32 -11.48 -8.03
C THR A 51 0.76 -12.57 -7.05
N ALA A 52 0.37 -13.83 -7.30
CA ALA A 52 0.79 -14.97 -6.47
C ALA A 52 2.31 -15.18 -6.50
N ALA A 53 2.93 -15.09 -7.68
CA ALA A 53 4.38 -15.28 -7.83
C ALA A 53 5.20 -14.20 -7.10
N LEU A 54 4.76 -12.93 -7.16
CA LEU A 54 5.42 -11.84 -6.42
C LEU A 54 5.29 -12.04 -4.90
N LEU A 55 4.12 -12.47 -4.43
CA LEU A 55 3.90 -12.76 -3.02
C LEU A 55 4.75 -13.93 -2.52
N GLU A 56 4.88 -14.98 -3.33
CA GLU A 56 5.71 -16.13 -2.98
C GLU A 56 7.20 -15.78 -2.97
N ARG A 57 7.69 -15.07 -3.99
CA ARG A 57 9.12 -14.72 -4.11
C ARG A 57 9.56 -13.74 -3.02
N ASP A 58 8.81 -12.65 -2.85
CA ASP A 58 9.27 -11.49 -2.06
C ASP A 58 8.81 -11.54 -0.60
N PHE A 59 7.69 -12.20 -0.33
CA PHE A 59 7.10 -12.28 1.01
C PHE A 59 7.01 -13.71 1.55
N HIS A 60 7.38 -14.72 0.75
CA HIS A 60 7.22 -16.14 1.09
C HIS A 60 5.77 -16.51 1.43
N LEU A 61 4.81 -15.82 0.81
CA LEU A 61 3.38 -16.03 1.00
C LEU A 61 2.79 -16.78 -0.19
N ARG A 62 2.44 -18.04 0.03
CA ARG A 62 1.66 -18.85 -0.92
C ARG A 62 0.18 -18.68 -0.63
N ILE A 63 -0.52 -18.00 -1.52
CA ILE A 63 -1.97 -17.78 -1.41
C ILE A 63 -2.68 -18.19 -2.70
N GLU A 64 -3.88 -18.74 -2.56
CA GLU A 64 -4.77 -18.97 -3.68
C GLU A 64 -5.67 -17.75 -3.83
N LEU A 65 -5.47 -17.00 -4.92
CA LEU A 65 -6.29 -15.85 -5.26
C LEU A 65 -7.58 -16.33 -5.93
N PRO A 66 -8.76 -16.03 -5.35
CA PRO A 66 -10.01 -16.51 -5.90
C PRO A 66 -10.32 -15.79 -7.22
N SER A 67 -11.02 -16.47 -8.13
CA SER A 67 -11.33 -15.97 -9.48
C SER A 67 -12.55 -15.05 -9.53
N ASP A 68 -13.30 -14.93 -8.44
CA ASP A 68 -14.53 -14.13 -8.32
C ASP A 68 -14.27 -12.66 -7.99
N ARG A 69 -13.00 -12.27 -7.80
CA ARG A 69 -12.62 -10.92 -7.33
C ARG A 69 -11.49 -10.35 -8.16
N LEU A 70 -11.55 -9.04 -8.36
CA LEU A 70 -10.49 -8.30 -9.02
C LEU A 70 -9.17 -8.45 -8.24
N CYS A 71 -8.13 -8.98 -8.89
CA CYS A 71 -6.82 -9.08 -8.30
C CYS A 71 -6.13 -7.71 -8.32
N PRO A 72 -5.89 -7.06 -7.17
CA PRO A 72 -5.22 -5.78 -7.17
C PRO A 72 -3.73 -5.97 -7.48
N THR A 73 -3.14 -5.02 -8.21
CA THR A 73 -1.70 -5.00 -8.46
C THR A 73 -0.93 -4.83 -7.15
N ILE A 74 -0.01 -5.77 -6.87
CA ILE A 74 0.85 -5.76 -5.66
C ILE A 74 1.58 -4.43 -5.46
N PRO A 75 2.19 -3.80 -6.50
CA PRO A 75 2.91 -2.53 -6.32
C PRO A 75 2.06 -1.41 -5.72
N SER A 76 0.81 -1.27 -6.17
CA SER A 76 -0.10 -0.24 -5.68
C SER A 76 -0.57 -0.51 -4.25
N ARG A 77 -0.80 -1.78 -3.90
CA ARG A 77 -1.15 -2.16 -2.52
C ARG A 77 0.00 -1.90 -1.55
N LEU A 78 1.24 -2.19 -1.96
CA LEU A 78 2.41 -1.93 -1.14
C LEU A 78 2.63 -0.43 -0.91
N GLU A 79 2.43 0.41 -1.94
CA GLU A 79 2.55 1.87 -1.78
C GLU A 79 1.57 2.41 -0.73
N TYR A 80 0.35 1.88 -0.70
CA TYR A 80 -0.64 2.27 0.32
C TYR A 80 -0.20 1.89 1.74
N VAL A 81 0.33 0.67 1.93
CA VAL A 81 0.85 0.23 3.24
C VAL A 81 2.04 1.10 3.66
N LEU A 82 2.97 1.39 2.75
CA LEU A 82 4.11 2.27 3.02
C LEU A 82 3.65 3.68 3.39
N PHE A 83 2.62 4.21 2.72
CA PHE A 83 2.05 5.50 3.06
C PHE A 83 1.47 5.52 4.48
N VAL A 84 0.67 4.52 4.86
CA VAL A 84 0.11 4.40 6.21
C VAL A 84 1.22 4.28 7.26
N LEU A 85 2.27 3.49 7.00
CA LEU A 85 3.41 3.37 7.89
C LEU A 85 4.15 4.70 8.06
N ARG A 86 4.34 5.47 6.98
CA ARG A 86 4.94 6.82 7.06
C ARG A 86 4.08 7.75 7.92
N LEU A 87 2.76 7.74 7.75
CA LEU A 87 1.86 8.54 8.58
C LEU A 87 1.99 8.17 10.06
N ALA A 88 1.93 6.86 10.37
CA ALA A 88 2.06 6.37 11.73
C ALA A 88 3.38 6.84 12.36
N LEU A 89 4.51 6.65 11.68
CA LEU A 89 5.83 7.08 12.16
C LEU A 89 5.93 8.58 12.43
N ILE A 90 5.33 9.42 11.59
CA ILE A 90 5.32 10.88 11.79
C ILE A 90 4.44 11.27 12.98
N THR A 91 3.34 10.56 13.23
CA THR A 91 2.41 10.86 14.33
C THR A 91 2.79 10.26 15.68
N SER A 92 3.63 9.21 15.69
CA SER A 92 4.08 8.52 16.90
C SER A 92 5.13 9.32 17.69
N ASP A 93 5.74 10.35 17.11
CA ASP A 93 6.62 11.29 17.82
C ASP A 93 5.84 12.34 18.63
N ARG A 94 4.85 11.86 19.39
CA ARG A 94 4.26 12.65 20.47
C ARG A 94 5.05 12.34 21.73
N SER A 95 6.08 13.15 21.97
CA SER A 95 6.41 13.55 23.35
C SER A 95 5.10 13.91 24.05
N SER A 96 4.87 13.35 25.24
CA SER A 96 3.65 13.48 26.05
C SER A 96 2.95 14.83 25.87
N PRO A 97 1.63 14.89 25.70
CA PRO A 97 0.95 16.14 25.41
C PRO A 97 1.19 17.13 26.57
N ALA A 98 1.96 18.19 26.29
CA ALA A 98 1.78 19.44 27.01
C ALA A 98 0.30 19.80 26.86
N SER A 99 -0.41 19.83 28.00
CA SER A 99 -1.82 20.21 28.17
C SER A 99 -2.54 20.65 26.88
N PHE A 100 -3.24 19.71 26.23
CA PHE A 100 -4.01 20.05 25.03
C PHE A 100 -5.35 20.64 25.46
N VAL A 101 -5.50 21.96 25.32
CA VAL A 101 -6.81 22.62 25.39
C VAL A 101 -7.54 22.30 24.09
N GLY A 102 -8.59 21.50 24.16
CA GLY A 102 -9.42 21.19 22.99
C GLY A 102 -10.04 22.46 22.40
N LEU A 103 -9.81 22.70 21.11
CA LEU A 103 -10.60 23.65 20.32
C LEU A 103 -11.93 22.99 19.98
N ASP A 104 -12.90 23.14 20.87
CA ASP A 104 -14.31 22.82 20.60
C ASP A 104 -14.85 23.87 19.63
N MET A 105 -15.14 23.47 18.39
CA MET A 105 -15.91 24.32 17.47
C MET A 105 -17.39 24.21 17.84
N ARG A 106 -17.77 24.79 18.97
CA ARG A 106 -19.16 25.02 19.33
C ARG A 106 -19.42 26.52 19.25
N VAL A 107 -20.34 26.86 18.36
CA VAL A 107 -20.86 28.20 18.10
C VAL A 107 -20.95 29.03 19.38
N LEU A 108 -20.31 30.19 19.35
CA LEU A 108 -20.32 31.23 20.38
C LEU A 108 -21.76 31.53 20.84
N SER A 109 -22.15 30.92 21.96
CA SER A 109 -23.29 31.41 22.73
C SER A 109 -22.74 32.38 23.77
N ARG A 110 -22.82 33.66 23.42
CA ARG A 110 -22.52 34.80 24.30
C ARG A 110 -23.30 34.63 25.61
N HIS A 111 -22.61 34.53 26.73
CA HIS A 111 -23.23 34.85 28.02
C HIS A 111 -22.92 36.32 28.33
N ILE A 112 -23.94 37.17 28.23
CA ILE A 112 -23.96 38.51 28.82
C ILE A 112 -24.11 38.30 30.33
N PRO A 113 -23.24 38.82 31.20
CA PRO A 113 -23.56 38.89 32.61
C PRO A 113 -24.42 40.15 32.85
N SER A 114 -25.72 39.94 33.02
CA SER A 114 -26.57 40.85 33.78
C SER A 114 -26.09 40.85 35.23
N GLY A 115 -25.87 42.05 35.79
CA GLY A 115 -25.35 42.24 37.15
C GLY A 115 -26.28 41.73 38.26
N PRO A 116 -25.88 41.93 39.52
CA PRO A 116 -26.83 42.58 40.41
C PRO A 116 -26.22 43.68 41.30
N THR A 117 -27.07 44.70 41.46
CA THR A 117 -27.30 45.53 42.65
C THR A 117 -26.74 45.02 43.98
N HIS A 118 -25.87 45.82 44.59
CA HIS A 118 -26.07 46.35 45.95
C HIS A 118 -25.17 47.57 46.19
#